data_AF-A0A484ZNB9-F1
#
_entry.id   AF-A0A484ZNB9-F1
#
_cell.length_a   1.000
_cell.length_b   1.000
_cell.length_c   1.000
_cell.angle_alpha   90.00
_cell.angle_beta   90.00
_cell.angle_gamma   90.00
#
_symmetry.space_group_name_H-M   'P 1'
#
loop_
_entity.id
_entity.type
_entity.pdbx_description
1 polymer ?
#
loop_
_entity_poly.entity_id
_entity_poly.type
_entity_poly.pdbx_seq_one_letter_code
_entity_poly.pdbx_strand_id
1 'polypeptide(L)'
;MSTSQSVICAQWLGKPADEAHFSVTDWSSLPVETSGDPYIMSQQEQDTLQKNPRWSPSYCSPSSASNSAYYFSHSTREAARLIFEHSIWPAAMAIWQSGIGGGQAAPYIVRKEDARWVDGGLTANGMQILSLDILAQKAYQMGNITGAVVHVFNRWQWAEADFSINNQSVHLPIDGLSIRHANGQFTPLDRQQVFYPPTQRNNAAVTYYSAVGTLAEIAIDIATGQVELLNHHSIMECGNLIVPELVSGQLQGGLAMGIGHALHEYLPLYEDGPGNGTWNFNRYHMPRASDVAVWKQTGDILPRYQKPIHQKVWLK
;
A
#
# COMPACT_ATOMS: atom_id res chain seq x y z
N MET A 1 4.06 -8.08 -4.19
CA MET A 1 3.24 -7.26 -3.25
C MET A 1 3.79 -7.39 -1.84
N SER A 2 4.33 -8.56 -1.47
CA SER A 2 4.93 -8.78 -0.17
C SER A 2 6.05 -7.79 0.18
N THR A 3 7.04 -7.65 -0.71
CA THR A 3 8.18 -6.76 -0.50
C THR A 3 7.78 -5.29 -0.42
N SER A 4 6.82 -4.84 -1.24
CA SER A 4 6.35 -3.45 -1.15
C SER A 4 5.71 -3.16 0.20
N GLN A 5 4.92 -4.09 0.75
CA GLN A 5 4.27 -3.90 2.05
C GLN A 5 5.28 -3.90 3.20
N SER A 6 6.31 -4.74 3.15
CA SER A 6 7.36 -4.75 4.20
C SER A 6 8.19 -3.47 4.21
N VAL A 7 8.40 -2.81 3.07
CA VAL A 7 9.18 -1.56 2.98
C VAL A 7 8.40 -0.35 3.49
N ILE A 8 7.08 -0.33 3.33
CA ILE A 8 6.22 0.81 3.70
C ILE A 8 6.32 1.18 5.17
N CYS A 9 6.42 0.20 6.07
CA CYS A 9 6.51 0.48 7.51
C CYS A 9 7.83 1.17 7.88
N ALA A 10 8.87 1.09 7.03
CA ALA A 10 10.19 1.66 7.31
C ALA A 10 10.15 3.18 7.49
N GLN A 11 9.22 3.88 6.83
CA GLN A 11 9.04 5.31 7.03
C GLN A 11 8.78 5.66 8.51
N TRP A 12 8.05 4.79 9.21
CA TRP A 12 7.64 4.99 10.60
C TRP A 12 8.54 4.24 11.58
N LEU A 13 9.06 3.07 11.21
CA LEU A 13 9.79 2.16 12.09
C LEU A 13 11.30 2.10 11.81
N GLY A 14 11.80 2.84 10.83
CA GLY A 14 13.23 2.98 10.52
C GLY A 14 13.85 1.85 9.72
N LYS A 15 13.15 0.72 9.56
CA LYS A 15 13.57 -0.39 8.71
C LYS A 15 12.37 -1.15 8.12
N PRO A 16 12.55 -1.89 7.01
CA PRO A 16 11.54 -2.82 6.52
C PRO A 16 11.21 -3.90 7.56
N ALA A 17 10.02 -4.49 7.45
CA ALA A 17 9.63 -5.62 8.29
C ALA A 17 10.55 -6.82 8.08
N ASP A 18 11.03 -7.43 9.17
CA ASP A 18 11.84 -8.66 9.13
C ASP A 18 10.99 -9.87 8.70
N GLU A 19 9.72 -9.91 9.13
CA GLU A 19 8.75 -10.94 8.80
C GLU A 19 7.48 -10.30 8.21
N ALA A 20 6.90 -10.94 7.20
CA ALA A 20 5.67 -10.48 6.59
C ALA A 20 4.81 -11.67 6.12
N HIS A 21 3.59 -11.75 6.63
CA HIS A 21 2.63 -12.80 6.33
C HIS A 21 1.52 -12.27 5.42
N PHE A 22 1.15 -13.06 4.41
CA PHE A 22 0.17 -12.69 3.39
C PHE A 22 -0.84 -13.81 3.20
N SER A 23 -1.97 -13.50 2.56
CA SER A 23 -3.08 -14.44 2.34
C SER A 23 -3.68 -14.98 3.63
N VAL A 24 -3.56 -14.23 4.72
CA VAL A 24 -4.22 -14.52 5.99
C VAL A 24 -5.63 -13.92 5.92
N THR A 25 -6.62 -14.79 5.91
CA THR A 25 -8.04 -14.44 5.73
C THR A 25 -8.85 -14.48 7.01
N ASP A 26 -8.23 -14.86 8.12
CA ASP A 26 -8.87 -14.87 9.44
C ASP A 26 -7.96 -14.16 10.43
N TRP A 27 -8.53 -13.20 11.15
CA TRP A 27 -7.83 -12.34 12.09
C TRP A 27 -8.62 -12.29 13.39
N SER A 28 -8.45 -13.32 14.21
CA SER A 28 -9.07 -13.38 15.55
C SER A 28 -8.72 -12.17 16.43
N SER A 29 -7.58 -11.54 16.16
CA SER A 29 -7.13 -10.32 16.83
C SER A 29 -7.92 -9.06 16.49
N LEU A 30 -8.71 -9.05 15.39
CA LEU A 30 -9.54 -7.92 14.98
C LEU A 30 -10.88 -8.44 14.42
N PRO A 31 -11.90 -8.62 15.28
CA PRO A 31 -13.21 -9.07 14.82
C PRO A 31 -13.88 -7.94 14.03
N VAL A 32 -14.05 -8.17 12.72
CA VAL A 32 -14.83 -7.33 11.82
C VAL A 32 -16.02 -8.13 11.35
N GLU A 33 -17.21 -7.56 11.53
CA GLU A 33 -18.45 -8.13 11.02
C GLU A 33 -18.78 -7.50 9.67
N THR A 34 -19.30 -8.26 8.72
CA THR A 34 -19.69 -7.73 7.41
C THR A 34 -21.03 -8.29 6.99
N SER A 35 -21.83 -7.47 6.31
CA SER A 35 -23.13 -7.84 5.78
C SER A 35 -23.56 -6.86 4.68
N GLY A 36 -24.45 -7.32 3.81
CA GLY A 36 -24.89 -6.57 2.64
C GLY A 36 -23.86 -6.58 1.50
N ASP A 37 -24.18 -5.88 0.42
CA ASP A 37 -23.25 -5.66 -0.69
C ASP A 37 -22.92 -4.16 -0.77
N PRO A 38 -21.64 -3.77 -0.58
CA PRO A 38 -21.24 -2.38 -0.53
C PRO A 38 -21.42 -1.63 -1.86
N TYR A 39 -21.64 -2.32 -2.98
CA TYR A 39 -21.86 -1.74 -4.29
C TYR A 39 -23.31 -1.35 -4.54
N ILE A 40 -24.27 -2.07 -3.95
CA ILE A 40 -25.71 -1.88 -4.21
C ILE A 40 -26.52 -1.47 -2.97
N MET A 41 -25.93 -1.47 -1.77
CA MET A 41 -26.63 -1.11 -0.54
C MET A 41 -27.13 0.35 -0.53
N SER A 42 -28.27 0.56 0.11
CA SER A 42 -28.83 1.90 0.29
C SER A 42 -28.09 2.70 1.39
N GLN A 43 -28.17 4.03 1.36
CA GLN A 43 -27.59 4.86 2.43
C GLN A 43 -28.25 4.56 3.78
N GLN A 44 -29.58 4.34 3.81
CA GLN A 44 -30.31 4.01 5.03
C GLN A 44 -29.87 2.68 5.65
N GLU A 45 -29.55 1.69 4.82
CA GLU A 45 -29.01 0.40 5.24
C GLU A 45 -27.62 0.57 5.86
N GLN A 46 -26.72 1.31 5.21
CA GLN A 46 -25.41 1.64 5.76
C GLN A 46 -25.54 2.38 7.10
N ASP A 47 -26.42 3.37 7.19
CA ASP A 47 -26.64 4.16 8.40
C ASP A 47 -27.19 3.31 9.57
N THR A 48 -27.90 2.24 9.24
CA THR A 48 -28.41 1.27 10.22
C THR A 48 -27.30 0.34 10.69
N LEU A 49 -26.56 -0.27 9.75
CA LEU A 49 -25.52 -1.24 10.03
C LEU A 49 -24.31 -0.62 10.74
N GLN A 50 -23.94 0.62 10.41
CA GLN A 50 -22.78 1.30 11.00
C GLN A 50 -22.93 1.58 12.51
N LYS A 51 -24.15 1.48 13.06
CA LYS A 51 -24.40 1.57 14.52
C LYS A 51 -23.73 0.43 15.30
N ASN A 52 -23.51 -0.72 14.66
CA ASN A 52 -22.67 -1.77 15.24
C ASN A 52 -21.20 -1.31 15.15
N PRO A 53 -20.47 -1.15 16.27
CA PRO A 53 -19.09 -0.65 16.26
C PRO A 53 -18.06 -1.59 15.59
N ARG A 54 -18.45 -2.83 15.27
CA ARG A 54 -17.61 -3.83 14.60
C ARG A 54 -17.95 -4.08 13.13
N TRP A 55 -19.03 -3.49 12.63
CA TRP A 55 -19.48 -3.73 11.27
C TRP A 55 -18.67 -2.95 10.23
N SER A 56 -18.27 -3.57 9.12
CA SER A 56 -17.69 -2.90 7.95
C SER A 56 -18.37 -3.34 6.65
N PRO A 57 -18.54 -2.45 5.64
CA PRO A 57 -19.23 -2.79 4.41
C PRO A 57 -18.58 -3.92 3.60
N SER A 58 -17.28 -4.19 3.81
CA SER A 58 -16.58 -5.29 3.14
C SER A 58 -15.44 -5.78 4.01
N TYR A 59 -15.18 -7.09 3.95
CA TYR A 59 -14.07 -7.72 4.69
C TYR A 59 -12.76 -7.76 3.89
N CYS A 60 -12.82 -7.99 2.57
CA CYS A 60 -11.63 -8.15 1.73
C CYS A 60 -11.89 -7.66 0.30
N SER A 61 -10.91 -6.97 -0.27
CA SER A 61 -10.94 -6.52 -1.66
C SER A 61 -10.04 -7.40 -2.55
N PRO A 62 -10.46 -7.72 -3.79
CA PRO A 62 -9.60 -8.46 -4.72
C PRO A 62 -8.38 -7.62 -5.14
N SER A 63 -7.26 -8.33 -5.40
CA SER A 63 -6.06 -7.72 -5.98
C SER A 63 -6.17 -7.65 -7.51
N SER A 64 -6.78 -6.58 -8.02
CA SER A 64 -6.99 -6.35 -9.46
C SER A 64 -6.90 -4.86 -9.80
N ALA A 65 -7.01 -4.49 -11.09
CA ALA A 65 -7.03 -3.09 -11.54
C ALA A 65 -5.86 -2.23 -11.01
N SER A 66 -4.70 -2.84 -10.75
CA SER A 66 -3.52 -2.19 -10.17
C SER A 66 -3.79 -1.45 -8.84
N ASN A 67 -4.83 -1.88 -8.11
CA ASN A 67 -5.38 -1.15 -6.97
C ASN A 67 -4.60 -1.35 -5.66
N SER A 68 -3.86 -2.45 -5.55
CA SER A 68 -3.48 -2.98 -4.24
C SER A 68 -2.35 -2.19 -3.59
N ALA A 69 -1.45 -1.61 -4.38
CA ALA A 69 -0.41 -0.72 -3.87
C ALA A 69 -0.95 0.62 -3.37
N TYR A 70 -2.12 1.05 -3.85
CA TYR A 70 -2.81 2.20 -3.27
C TYR A 70 -3.54 1.78 -1.99
N TYR A 71 -4.40 0.76 -2.07
CA TYR A 71 -5.32 0.44 -0.97
C TYR A 71 -4.65 -0.27 0.22
N PHE A 72 -3.82 -1.29 -0.02
CA PHE A 72 -3.24 -2.08 1.08
C PHE A 72 -2.10 -1.35 1.78
N SER A 73 -1.45 -0.43 1.06
CA SER A 73 -0.42 0.43 1.65
C SER A 73 -0.98 1.36 2.71
N HIS A 74 -2.25 1.75 2.61
CA HIS A 74 -2.91 2.61 3.59
C HIS A 74 -2.99 1.94 4.96
N SER A 75 -3.47 0.68 5.03
CA SER A 75 -3.54 -0.05 6.30
C SER A 75 -2.15 -0.26 6.93
N THR A 76 -1.15 -0.65 6.14
CA THR A 76 0.23 -0.81 6.62
C THR A 76 0.80 0.50 7.16
N ARG A 77 0.55 1.63 6.47
CA ARG A 77 1.00 2.96 6.91
C ARG A 77 0.35 3.37 8.22
N GLU A 78 -0.96 3.24 8.33
CA GLU A 78 -1.68 3.67 9.53
C GLU A 78 -1.35 2.79 10.73
N ALA A 79 -1.21 1.46 10.55
CA ALA A 79 -0.74 0.58 11.63
C ALA A 79 0.66 0.95 12.12
N ALA A 80 1.61 1.17 11.21
CA ALA A 80 2.98 1.57 11.56
C ALA A 80 3.04 2.97 12.20
N ARG A 81 2.23 3.90 11.69
CA ARG A 81 2.08 5.25 12.24
C ARG A 81 1.54 5.23 13.66
N LEU A 82 0.54 4.40 13.97
CA LEU A 82 0.00 4.26 15.32
C LEU A 82 1.05 3.78 16.31
N ILE A 83 1.85 2.78 15.92
CA ILE A 83 2.98 2.32 16.73
C ILE A 83 4.00 3.45 16.92
N PHE A 84 4.31 4.22 15.87
CA PHE A 84 5.22 5.35 16.00
C PHE A 84 4.70 6.42 16.96
N GLU A 85 3.47 6.90 16.76
CA GLU A 85 2.89 8.02 17.53
C GLU A 85 2.64 7.66 19.00
N HIS A 86 2.21 6.43 19.29
CA HIS A 86 1.84 6.02 20.65
C HIS A 86 2.91 5.19 21.38
N SER A 87 4.05 4.92 20.73
CA SER A 87 5.08 4.05 21.31
C SER A 87 6.48 4.58 21.09
N ILE A 88 6.94 4.62 19.83
CA ILE A 88 8.32 4.96 19.48
C ILE A 88 8.63 6.42 19.82
N TRP A 89 7.75 7.35 19.44
CA TRP A 89 7.94 8.77 19.70
C TRP A 89 7.93 9.12 21.20
N PRO A 90 6.94 8.68 22.01
CA PRO A 90 7.00 8.85 23.46
C PRO A 90 8.25 8.23 24.11
N ALA A 91 8.71 7.07 23.63
CA ALA A 91 9.92 6.44 24.12
C ALA A 91 11.18 7.26 23.81
N ALA A 92 11.29 7.79 22.59
CA ALA A 92 12.38 8.68 22.19
C ALA A 92 12.41 9.96 23.06
N MET A 93 11.25 10.61 23.22
CA MET A 93 11.10 11.79 24.07
C MET A 93 11.49 11.50 25.53
N ALA A 94 11.05 10.35 26.08
CA ALA A 94 11.42 9.96 27.44
C ALA A 94 12.93 9.74 27.62
N ILE A 95 13.64 9.29 26.57
CA ILE A 95 15.10 9.16 26.60
C ILE A 95 15.76 10.54 26.49
N TRP A 96 15.38 11.36 25.52
CA TRP A 96 15.98 12.68 25.32
C TRP A 96 15.69 13.67 26.46
N GLN A 97 14.60 13.46 27.20
CA GLN A 97 14.27 14.22 28.41
C GLN A 97 14.90 13.66 29.70
N SER A 98 15.60 12.52 29.61
CA SER A 98 16.29 11.94 30.75
C SER A 98 17.67 12.58 30.95
N GLY A 99 18.04 12.84 32.21
CA GLY A 99 19.36 13.39 32.58
C GLY A 99 19.30 14.69 33.37
N ILE A 100 20.48 15.23 33.68
CA ILE A 100 20.63 16.47 34.46
C ILE A 100 19.97 17.63 33.71
N GLY A 101 19.16 18.43 34.40
CA GLY A 101 18.49 19.60 33.81
C GLY A 101 17.37 19.28 32.81
N GLY A 102 16.83 18.05 32.81
CA GLY A 102 15.77 17.63 31.88
C GLY A 102 16.28 17.07 30.56
N GLY A 103 17.56 16.68 30.49
CA GLY A 103 18.15 16.00 29.34
C GLY A 103 18.43 16.91 28.14
N GLN A 104 18.80 16.29 27.02
CA GLN A 104 19.11 16.97 25.76
C GLN A 104 17.93 17.75 25.17
N ALA A 105 16.70 17.29 25.44
CA ALA A 105 15.49 17.92 24.92
C ALA A 105 15.11 19.23 25.65
N ALA A 106 15.54 19.44 26.90
CA ALA A 106 15.13 20.59 27.71
C ALA A 106 15.30 21.98 27.05
N PRO A 107 16.41 22.30 26.35
CA PRO A 107 16.57 23.60 25.70
C PRO A 107 15.81 23.75 24.37
N TYR A 108 15.12 22.72 23.87
CA TYR A 108 14.50 22.71 22.55
C TYR A 108 13.01 22.37 22.60
N ILE A 109 12.24 22.91 21.65
CA ILE A 109 10.91 22.42 21.36
C ILE A 109 11.06 21.31 20.31
N VAL A 110 11.12 20.06 20.77
CA VAL A 110 11.25 18.90 19.89
C VAL A 110 9.85 18.43 19.47
N ARG A 111 9.56 18.49 18.18
CA ARG A 111 8.24 18.14 17.64
C ARG A 111 8.28 16.86 16.83
N LYS A 112 7.14 16.19 16.66
CA LYS A 112 7.09 14.91 15.93
C LYS A 112 7.40 15.08 14.44
N GLU A 113 7.04 16.22 13.86
CA GLU A 113 7.41 16.59 12.49
C GLU A 113 8.93 16.71 12.33
N ASP A 114 9.65 16.84 13.45
CA ASP A 114 11.09 16.82 13.45
C ASP A 114 11.70 15.41 13.47
N ALA A 115 10.90 14.35 13.50
CA ALA A 115 11.41 12.99 13.48
C ALA A 115 12.03 12.65 12.11
N ARG A 116 13.23 12.08 12.12
CA ARG A 116 13.88 11.49 10.94
C ARG A 116 14.62 10.22 11.32
N TRP A 117 14.43 9.19 10.51
CA TRP A 117 15.27 7.99 10.54
C TRP A 117 16.53 8.25 9.72
N VAL A 118 17.68 8.09 10.37
CA VAL A 118 19.02 8.20 9.77
C VAL A 118 19.77 6.90 10.01
N ASP A 119 20.98 6.78 9.46
CA ASP A 119 21.82 5.64 9.75
C ASP A 119 22.05 5.52 11.27
N GLY A 120 21.81 4.33 11.81
CA GLY A 120 21.86 4.03 13.24
C GLY A 120 20.55 4.27 14.03
N GLY A 121 19.55 5.00 13.53
CA GLY A 121 18.25 5.10 14.21
C GLY A 121 17.48 6.43 14.08
N LEU A 122 16.58 6.66 15.03
CA LEU A 122 15.70 7.84 15.06
C LEU A 122 16.42 9.02 15.71
N THR A 123 16.31 10.19 15.07
CA THR A 123 16.71 11.48 15.65
C THR A 123 15.63 12.52 15.39
N ALA A 124 15.65 13.61 16.15
CA ALA A 124 14.85 14.80 15.89
C ALA A 124 15.62 16.04 16.29
N ASN A 125 15.59 17.12 15.49
CA ASN A 125 16.23 18.40 15.83
C ASN A 125 17.67 18.32 16.42
N GLY A 126 18.53 17.46 15.86
CA GLY A 126 19.91 17.26 16.34
C GLY A 126 20.04 16.41 17.62
N MET A 127 18.97 15.76 18.05
CA MET A 127 18.97 14.85 19.20
C MET A 127 19.87 13.63 18.96
N GLN A 128 20.34 13.00 20.05
CA GLN A 128 21.02 11.72 20.00
C GLN A 128 20.25 10.73 19.12
N ILE A 129 20.97 10.03 18.24
CA ILE A 129 20.41 8.97 17.41
C ILE A 129 20.11 7.76 18.31
N LEU A 130 18.87 7.29 18.28
CA LEU A 130 18.39 6.16 19.08
C LEU A 130 18.04 4.99 18.17
N SER A 131 18.70 3.84 18.37
CA SER A 131 18.38 2.63 17.60
C SER A 131 16.96 2.14 17.88
N LEU A 132 16.38 1.42 16.92
CA LEU A 132 15.04 0.83 17.08
C LEU A 132 14.99 -0.09 18.30
N ASP A 133 16.06 -0.82 18.61
CA ASP A 133 16.13 -1.73 19.76
C ASP A 133 16.01 -0.98 21.10
N ILE A 134 16.73 0.13 21.25
CA ILE A 134 16.66 0.99 22.44
C ILE A 134 15.24 1.57 22.58
N LEU A 135 14.66 2.04 21.48
CA LEU A 135 13.31 2.59 21.45
C LEU A 135 12.27 1.54 21.81
N ALA A 136 12.36 0.34 21.25
CA ALA A 136 11.46 -0.77 21.53
C ALA A 136 11.56 -1.22 22.98
N GLN A 137 12.78 -1.35 23.53
CA GLN A 137 12.99 -1.70 24.93
C GLN A 137 12.39 -0.65 25.86
N LYS A 138 12.63 0.64 25.59
CA LYS A 138 12.07 1.73 26.39
C LYS A 138 10.55 1.78 26.30
N ALA A 139 9.98 1.62 25.12
CA ALA A 139 8.54 1.63 24.92
C ALA A 139 7.86 0.47 25.64
N TYR A 140 8.49 -0.71 25.61
CA TYR A 140 8.04 -1.87 26.36
C TYR A 140 8.09 -1.63 27.88
N GLN A 141 9.17 -1.05 28.40
CA GLN A 141 9.27 -0.67 29.82
C GLN A 141 8.21 0.35 30.25
N MET A 142 7.80 1.25 29.34
CA MET A 142 6.76 2.24 29.59
C MET A 142 5.34 1.67 29.52
N GLY A 143 5.17 0.41 29.12
CA GLY A 143 3.84 -0.18 28.93
C GLY A 143 3.11 0.34 27.68
N ASN A 144 3.84 0.93 26.72
CA ASN A 144 3.25 1.50 25.51
C ASN A 144 2.72 0.40 24.56
N ILE A 145 2.07 0.85 23.49
CA ILE A 145 1.55 -0.03 22.43
C ILE A 145 2.73 -0.70 21.69
N THR A 146 2.74 -2.02 21.61
CA THR A 146 3.76 -2.85 20.95
C THR A 146 3.23 -3.56 19.70
N GLY A 147 1.97 -3.34 19.35
CA GLY A 147 1.36 -3.90 18.15
C GLY A 147 0.03 -3.22 17.83
N ALA A 148 -0.27 -3.12 16.54
CA ALA A 148 -1.53 -2.60 16.03
C ALA A 148 -2.01 -3.47 14.87
N VAL A 149 -3.30 -3.80 14.84
CA VAL A 149 -4.00 -4.44 13.73
C VAL A 149 -5.10 -3.49 13.31
N VAL A 150 -5.19 -3.17 12.02
CA VAL A 150 -6.15 -2.21 11.50
C VAL A 150 -6.98 -2.80 10.37
N HIS A 151 -8.22 -2.35 10.26
CA HIS A 151 -9.07 -2.53 9.09
C HIS A 151 -9.30 -1.17 8.44
N VAL A 152 -9.38 -1.16 7.10
CA VAL A 152 -9.62 0.05 6.32
C VAL A 152 -10.68 -0.24 5.26
N PHE A 153 -11.64 0.67 5.13
CA PHE A 153 -12.62 0.67 4.05
C PHE A 153 -12.42 1.88 3.14
N ASN A 154 -12.56 1.69 1.84
CA ASN A 154 -12.52 2.77 0.87
C ASN A 154 -13.67 2.66 -0.14
N ARG A 155 -14.38 3.77 -0.33
CA ARG A 155 -15.32 3.99 -1.44
C ARG A 155 -15.03 5.34 -2.07
N TRP A 156 -13.91 5.40 -2.78
CA TRP A 156 -13.34 6.63 -3.37
C TRP A 156 -13.02 7.74 -2.36
N GLN A 157 -13.02 7.36 -1.10
CA GLN A 157 -12.72 8.13 0.09
C GLN A 157 -12.48 7.09 1.18
N TRP A 158 -11.49 7.35 2.03
CA TRP A 158 -11.21 6.50 3.18
C TRP A 158 -12.32 6.65 4.21
N ALA A 159 -12.77 5.53 4.78
CA ALA A 159 -13.54 5.57 6.01
C ALA A 159 -12.65 6.11 7.14
N GLU A 160 -13.27 6.86 8.03
CA GLU A 160 -12.63 7.41 9.21
C GLU A 160 -13.42 6.97 10.44
N ALA A 161 -12.76 6.85 11.59
CA ALA A 161 -13.42 6.51 12.84
C ALA A 161 -12.69 7.10 14.05
N ASP A 162 -13.45 7.31 15.11
CA ASP A 162 -12.95 7.80 16.40
C ASP A 162 -12.74 6.62 17.35
N PHE A 163 -11.54 6.54 17.95
CA PHE A 163 -11.17 5.51 18.90
C PHE A 163 -10.71 6.13 20.22
N SER A 164 -10.99 5.45 21.35
CA SER A 164 -10.41 5.83 22.64
C SER A 164 -9.06 5.16 22.81
N ILE A 165 -7.97 5.92 22.72
CA ILE A 165 -6.60 5.45 22.96
C ILE A 165 -6.05 6.23 24.15
N ASN A 166 -5.64 5.54 25.22
CA ASN A 166 -5.16 6.16 26.47
C ASN A 166 -6.14 7.23 27.02
N ASN A 167 -7.45 6.95 26.98
CA ASN A 167 -8.53 7.85 27.39
C ASN A 167 -8.63 9.16 26.59
N GLN A 168 -8.02 9.21 25.41
CA GLN A 168 -8.16 10.31 24.47
C GLN A 168 -8.91 9.82 23.24
N SER A 169 -9.88 10.61 22.77
CA SER A 169 -10.53 10.35 21.49
C SER A 169 -9.58 10.74 20.36
N VAL A 170 -9.26 9.78 19.49
CA VAL A 170 -8.34 9.94 18.36
C VAL A 170 -9.10 9.62 17.08
N HIS A 171 -9.14 10.60 16.18
CA HIS A 171 -9.73 10.46 14.85
C HIS A 171 -8.70 9.85 13.89
N LEU A 172 -9.02 8.70 13.29
CA LEU A 172 -8.10 7.93 12.46
C LEU A 172 -8.74 7.58 11.11
N PRO A 173 -7.97 7.56 10.00
CA PRO A 173 -8.46 7.19 8.68
C PRO A 173 -8.53 5.66 8.50
N ILE A 174 -9.11 4.97 9.49
CA ILE A 174 -9.30 3.51 9.54
C ILE A 174 -10.69 3.24 10.15
N ASP A 175 -11.28 2.07 9.91
CA ASP A 175 -12.62 1.72 10.43
C ASP A 175 -12.62 0.54 11.44
N GLY A 176 -11.46 -0.08 11.67
CA GLY A 176 -11.25 -1.05 12.73
C GLY A 176 -9.84 -0.98 13.31
N LEU A 177 -9.73 -1.20 14.62
CA LEU A 177 -8.46 -1.13 15.35
C LEU A 177 -8.41 -2.15 16.49
N SER A 178 -7.30 -2.85 16.59
CA SER A 178 -6.91 -3.63 17.77
C SER A 178 -5.48 -3.30 18.15
N ILE A 179 -5.22 -3.14 19.43
CA ILE A 179 -3.91 -2.76 19.94
C ILE A 179 -3.40 -3.79 20.94
N ARG A 180 -2.09 -3.92 21.03
CA ARG A 180 -1.42 -4.74 22.03
C ARG A 180 -0.48 -3.87 22.84
N HIS A 181 -0.64 -3.81 24.15
CA HIS A 181 0.33 -3.18 25.06
C HIS A 181 1.47 -4.15 25.39
N ALA A 182 2.55 -3.66 26.00
CA ALA A 182 3.62 -4.52 26.50
C ALA A 182 3.04 -5.66 27.39
N ASN A 183 3.41 -6.91 27.09
CA ASN A 183 2.89 -8.13 27.76
C ASN A 183 1.38 -8.39 27.65
N GLY A 184 0.66 -7.65 26.81
CA GLY A 184 -0.75 -7.85 26.57
C GLY A 184 -1.04 -8.82 25.42
N GLN A 185 -2.30 -9.21 25.32
CA GLN A 185 -2.89 -9.74 24.10
C GLN A 185 -3.38 -8.58 23.23
N PHE A 186 -3.72 -8.87 21.96
CA PHE A 186 -4.45 -7.90 21.16
C PHE A 186 -5.84 -7.68 21.76
N THR A 187 -6.16 -6.42 22.01
CA THR A 187 -7.47 -5.99 22.50
C THR A 187 -8.14 -5.17 21.40
N PRO A 188 -9.32 -5.59 20.92
CA PRO A 188 -10.03 -4.87 19.89
C PRO A 188 -10.74 -3.64 20.48
N LEU A 189 -10.56 -2.48 19.86
CA LEU A 189 -11.18 -1.23 20.31
C LEU A 189 -12.49 -0.99 19.55
N ASP A 190 -13.59 -0.81 20.27
CA ASP A 190 -14.85 -0.37 19.67
C ASP A 190 -14.72 1.08 19.25
N ARG A 191 -15.15 1.39 18.03
CA ARG A 191 -15.23 2.77 17.56
C ARG A 191 -16.32 3.54 18.30
N GLN A 192 -16.02 4.77 18.67
CA GLN A 192 -16.99 5.70 19.25
C GLN A 192 -17.94 6.24 18.17
N GLN A 193 -17.38 6.54 17.01
CA GLN A 193 -18.08 7.02 15.82
C GLN A 193 -17.36 6.51 14.57
N VAL A 194 -18.11 6.31 13.48
CA VAL A 194 -17.57 5.95 12.17
C VAL A 194 -18.17 6.84 11.09
N PHE A 195 -17.35 7.16 10.10
CA PHE A 195 -17.66 8.02 8.97
C PHE A 195 -17.41 7.25 7.68
N TYR A 196 -18.35 6.37 7.33
CA TYR A 196 -18.29 5.68 6.04
C TYR A 196 -18.61 6.66 4.91
N PRO A 197 -17.89 6.60 3.77
CA PRO A 197 -18.24 7.41 2.61
C PRO A 197 -19.69 7.13 2.16
N PRO A 198 -20.45 8.14 1.68
CA PRO A 198 -21.81 7.93 1.19
C PRO A 198 -21.90 6.87 0.10
N THR A 199 -22.97 6.07 0.08
CA THR A 199 -23.16 4.99 -0.92
C THR A 199 -23.21 5.52 -2.35
N GLN A 200 -23.70 6.76 -2.55
CA GLN A 200 -23.70 7.44 -3.83
C GLN A 200 -22.31 7.59 -4.47
N ARG A 201 -21.23 7.53 -3.67
CA ARG A 201 -19.86 7.54 -4.22
C ARG A 201 -19.56 6.33 -5.08
N ASN A 202 -20.33 5.24 -5.04
CA ASN A 202 -20.19 4.16 -6.03
C ASN A 202 -20.39 4.67 -7.48
N ASN A 203 -21.13 5.77 -7.66
CA ASN A 203 -21.32 6.43 -8.95
C ASN A 203 -20.18 7.41 -9.30
N ALA A 204 -19.24 7.65 -8.36
CA ALA A 204 -18.09 8.49 -8.62
C ALA A 204 -17.08 7.70 -9.47
N ALA A 205 -17.04 8.00 -10.77
CA ALA A 205 -16.01 7.52 -11.67
C ALA A 205 -14.70 8.32 -11.49
N VAL A 206 -14.17 8.37 -10.27
CA VAL A 206 -12.87 9.01 -10.03
C VAL A 206 -11.78 8.20 -10.73
N THR A 207 -11.07 8.90 -11.61
CA THR A 207 -10.00 8.32 -12.41
C THR A 207 -8.68 8.56 -11.71
N TYR A 208 -8.07 7.50 -11.21
CA TYR A 208 -6.65 7.51 -10.93
C TYR A 208 -5.91 7.21 -12.22
N TYR A 209 -4.96 8.07 -12.60
CA TYR A 209 -4.26 7.95 -13.88
C TYR A 209 -2.77 7.73 -13.67
N SER A 210 -2.24 6.70 -14.33
CA SER A 210 -0.82 6.50 -14.55
C SER A 210 -0.59 6.53 -16.05
N ALA A 211 0.34 7.36 -16.49
CA ALA A 211 0.63 7.55 -17.90
C ALA A 211 1.80 6.67 -18.32
N VAL A 212 1.69 5.99 -19.45
CA VAL A 212 2.83 5.33 -20.10
C VAL A 212 2.82 5.71 -21.58
N GLY A 213 3.94 6.21 -22.07
CA GLY A 213 4.19 6.39 -23.49
C GLY A 213 5.35 5.50 -23.92
N THR A 214 5.21 4.80 -25.05
CA THR A 214 6.25 3.92 -25.57
C THR A 214 6.53 4.25 -27.03
N LEU A 215 7.80 4.39 -27.37
CA LEU A 215 8.29 4.44 -28.74
C LEU A 215 8.89 3.08 -29.09
N ALA A 216 8.50 2.53 -30.24
CA ALA A 216 9.00 1.25 -30.73
C ALA A 216 9.68 1.44 -32.08
N GLU A 217 10.86 0.85 -32.22
CA GLU A 217 11.60 0.73 -33.48
C GLU A 217 11.40 -0.68 -34.01
N ILE A 218 10.84 -0.79 -35.23
CA ILE A 218 10.53 -2.07 -35.85
C ILE A 218 11.12 -2.16 -37.26
N ALA A 219 11.47 -3.37 -37.67
CA ALA A 219 11.74 -3.73 -39.06
C ALA A 219 10.62 -4.66 -39.56
N ILE A 220 10.24 -4.51 -40.82
CA ILE A 220 9.22 -5.34 -41.46
C ILE A 220 9.79 -5.90 -42.75
N ASP A 221 9.78 -7.22 -42.88
CA ASP A 221 10.04 -7.88 -44.15
C ASP A 221 8.83 -7.71 -45.07
N ILE A 222 9.01 -7.05 -46.22
CA ILE A 222 7.91 -6.67 -47.13
C ILE A 222 7.30 -7.90 -47.83
N ALA A 223 8.08 -8.96 -48.03
CA ALA A 223 7.62 -10.14 -48.76
C ALA A 223 6.78 -11.08 -47.86
N THR A 224 7.16 -11.19 -46.59
CA THR A 224 6.56 -12.13 -45.61
C THR A 224 5.62 -11.44 -44.63
N GLY A 225 5.75 -10.12 -44.44
CA GLY A 225 5.06 -9.37 -43.41
C GLY A 225 5.61 -9.60 -42.00
N GLN A 226 6.74 -10.32 -41.86
CA GLN A 226 7.35 -10.59 -40.57
C GLN A 226 7.83 -9.29 -39.92
N VAL A 227 7.40 -9.06 -38.69
CA VAL A 227 7.81 -7.89 -37.87
C VAL A 227 8.90 -8.31 -36.89
N GLU A 228 9.99 -7.55 -36.88
CA GLU A 228 11.06 -7.65 -35.89
C GLU A 228 11.07 -6.39 -35.03
N LEU A 229 10.98 -6.55 -33.71
CA LEU A 229 11.14 -5.45 -32.76
C LEU A 229 12.62 -5.21 -32.49
N LEU A 230 13.16 -4.11 -33.01
CA LEU A 230 14.58 -3.79 -32.88
C LEU A 230 14.91 -3.16 -31.53
N ASN A 231 14.04 -2.26 -31.06
CA ASN A 231 14.19 -1.55 -29.79
C ASN A 231 12.86 -0.94 -29.32
N HIS A 232 12.75 -0.62 -28.03
CA HIS A 232 11.71 0.27 -27.53
C HIS A 232 12.18 1.09 -26.32
N HIS A 233 11.58 2.28 -26.18
CA HIS A 233 11.79 3.18 -25.06
C HIS A 233 10.46 3.58 -24.44
N SER A 234 10.33 3.40 -23.12
CA SER A 234 9.08 3.69 -22.40
C SER A 234 9.27 4.76 -21.33
N ILE A 235 8.35 5.72 -21.29
CA ILE A 235 8.30 6.79 -20.30
C ILE A 235 7.04 6.59 -19.47
N MET A 236 7.19 6.44 -18.14
CA MET A 236 6.08 6.17 -17.23
C MET A 236 5.96 7.20 -16.11
N GLU A 237 4.74 7.65 -15.80
CA GLU A 237 4.40 8.34 -14.55
C GLU A 237 3.50 7.44 -13.72
N CYS A 238 3.91 7.19 -12.47
CA CYS A 238 3.21 6.29 -11.56
C CYS A 238 3.19 6.76 -10.10
N GLY A 239 3.23 8.07 -9.91
CA GLY A 239 3.33 8.67 -8.59
C GLY A 239 4.68 8.40 -7.93
N ASN A 240 4.64 7.90 -6.69
CA ASN A 240 5.85 7.62 -5.92
C ASN A 240 6.08 6.12 -5.83
N LEU A 241 7.31 5.74 -6.16
CA LEU A 241 7.80 4.37 -6.17
C LEU A 241 7.97 3.88 -4.74
N ILE A 242 7.42 2.69 -4.44
CA ILE A 242 7.69 2.01 -3.17
C ILE A 242 8.98 1.21 -3.30
N VAL A 243 9.10 0.38 -4.35
CA VAL A 243 10.30 -0.38 -4.69
C VAL A 243 10.62 -0.18 -6.18
N PRO A 244 11.59 0.68 -6.55
CA PRO A 244 11.90 1.00 -7.95
C PRO A 244 12.19 -0.21 -8.83
N GLU A 245 12.83 -1.25 -8.28
CA GLU A 245 13.16 -2.49 -8.98
C GLU A 245 11.91 -3.28 -9.36
N LEU A 246 10.88 -3.28 -8.51
CA LEU A 246 9.60 -3.93 -8.81
C LEU A 246 8.84 -3.16 -9.88
N VAL A 247 8.85 -1.83 -9.82
CA VAL A 247 8.25 -0.98 -10.87
C VAL A 247 8.91 -1.23 -12.22
N SER A 248 10.25 -1.30 -12.25
CA SER A 248 10.99 -1.63 -13.47
C SER A 248 10.59 -3.00 -14.03
N GLY A 249 10.49 -4.02 -13.17
CA GLY A 249 10.04 -5.35 -13.58
C GLY A 249 8.59 -5.38 -14.10
N GLN A 250 7.69 -4.61 -13.50
CA GLN A 250 6.31 -4.48 -13.97
C GLN A 250 6.23 -3.78 -15.33
N LEU A 251 7.05 -2.74 -15.56
CA LEU A 251 7.12 -2.06 -16.85
C LEU A 251 7.59 -3.01 -17.95
N GLN A 252 8.69 -3.73 -17.71
CA GLN A 252 9.23 -4.71 -18.67
C GLN A 252 8.23 -5.83 -18.97
N GLY A 253 7.61 -6.41 -17.93
CA GLY A 253 6.62 -7.48 -18.11
C GLY A 253 5.36 -7.00 -18.83
N GLY A 254 4.86 -5.80 -18.49
CA GLY A 254 3.71 -5.19 -19.15
C GLY A 254 3.94 -4.94 -20.64
N LEU A 255 5.13 -4.45 -21.00
CA LEU A 255 5.51 -4.25 -22.40
C LEU A 255 5.64 -5.58 -23.15
N ALA A 256 6.27 -6.59 -22.55
CA ALA A 256 6.36 -7.92 -23.14
C ALA A 256 4.97 -8.53 -23.42
N MET A 257 4.01 -8.38 -22.50
CA MET A 257 2.62 -8.78 -22.72
C MET A 257 1.95 -7.98 -23.85
N GLY A 258 2.18 -6.67 -23.91
CA GLY A 258 1.65 -5.83 -25.00
C GLY A 258 2.20 -6.22 -26.38
N ILE A 259 3.49 -6.55 -26.46
CA ILE A 259 4.15 -7.03 -27.68
C ILE A 259 3.59 -8.40 -28.08
N GLY A 260 3.47 -9.32 -27.13
CA GLY A 260 2.84 -10.62 -27.31
C GLY A 260 1.45 -10.48 -27.92
N HIS A 261 0.59 -9.69 -27.28
CA HIS A 261 -0.76 -9.41 -27.74
C HIS A 261 -0.81 -8.78 -29.14
N ALA A 262 0.15 -7.90 -29.48
CA ALA A 262 0.14 -7.20 -30.77
C ALA A 262 0.63 -8.07 -31.94
N LEU A 263 1.63 -8.92 -31.71
CA LEU A 263 2.38 -9.59 -32.79
C LEU A 263 2.28 -11.12 -32.80
N HIS A 264 1.93 -11.76 -31.68
CA HIS A 264 2.10 -13.21 -31.53
C HIS A 264 0.82 -13.93 -31.09
N GLU A 265 0.07 -13.35 -30.16
CA GLU A 265 -1.10 -13.99 -29.56
C GLU A 265 -2.31 -13.90 -30.49
N TYR A 266 -2.88 -15.05 -30.81
CA TYR A 266 -4.08 -15.16 -31.63
C TYR A 266 -5.05 -16.18 -31.04
N LEU A 267 -6.32 -15.80 -30.96
CA LEU A 267 -7.41 -16.65 -30.50
C LEU A 267 -8.49 -16.70 -31.61
N PRO A 268 -8.59 -17.80 -32.36
CA PRO A 268 -9.62 -17.97 -33.36
C PRO A 268 -11.01 -18.02 -32.72
N LEU A 269 -11.97 -17.54 -33.48
CA LEU A 269 -13.37 -17.49 -33.06
C LEU A 269 -13.98 -18.89 -33.05
N TYR A 270 -15.07 -19.05 -32.30
CA TYR A 270 -15.92 -20.23 -32.29
C TYR A 270 -15.23 -21.52 -31.84
N GLU A 271 -15.62 -22.65 -32.43
CA GLU A 271 -15.27 -24.02 -32.03
C GLU A 271 -13.81 -24.42 -32.32
N ASP A 272 -13.11 -23.63 -33.14
CA ASP A 272 -11.67 -23.78 -33.37
C ASP A 272 -10.80 -23.12 -32.28
N GLY A 273 -11.42 -22.33 -31.40
CA GLY A 273 -10.75 -21.66 -30.29
C GLY A 273 -10.28 -22.58 -29.17
N PRO A 274 -9.65 -22.02 -28.11
CA PRO A 274 -9.02 -22.79 -27.03
C PRO A 274 -9.99 -23.65 -26.20
N GLY A 275 -11.31 -23.45 -26.31
CA GLY A 275 -12.32 -24.18 -25.57
C GLY A 275 -12.48 -25.67 -25.95
N ASN A 276 -11.91 -26.13 -27.08
CA ASN A 276 -12.03 -27.52 -27.52
C ASN A 276 -11.01 -28.48 -26.87
N GLY A 277 -10.16 -27.99 -25.96
CA GLY A 277 -9.19 -28.81 -25.21
C GLY A 277 -7.98 -29.30 -26.00
N THR A 278 -7.85 -28.94 -27.29
CA THR A 278 -6.69 -29.33 -28.14
C THR A 278 -5.58 -28.28 -28.19
N TRP A 279 -5.78 -27.15 -27.51
CA TRP A 279 -4.90 -26.00 -27.52
C TRP A 279 -3.85 -26.04 -26.41
N ASN A 280 -2.58 -25.86 -26.78
CA ASN A 280 -1.46 -25.65 -25.86
C ASN A 280 -0.58 -24.48 -26.37
N PHE A 281 0.56 -24.24 -25.74
CA PHE A 281 1.56 -23.25 -26.18
C PHE A 281 2.17 -23.52 -27.58
N ASN A 282 1.83 -24.65 -28.21
CA ASN A 282 2.14 -24.91 -29.61
C ASN A 282 1.25 -24.11 -30.58
N ARG A 283 0.07 -23.66 -30.13
CA ARG A 283 -0.90 -22.87 -30.92
C ARG A 283 -1.07 -21.46 -30.39
N TYR A 284 -0.97 -21.27 -29.08
CA TYR A 284 -0.93 -19.95 -28.45
C TYR A 284 0.52 -19.50 -28.28
N HIS A 285 0.96 -18.60 -29.16
CA HIS A 285 2.37 -18.18 -29.18
C HIS A 285 2.62 -17.12 -28.11
N MET A 286 3.16 -17.55 -26.97
CA MET A 286 3.70 -16.66 -25.96
C MET A 286 4.99 -15.99 -26.47
N PRO A 287 5.18 -14.68 -26.25
CA PRO A 287 6.39 -13.98 -26.66
C PRO A 287 7.62 -14.56 -25.95
N ARG A 288 8.70 -14.73 -26.70
CA ARG A 288 10.00 -15.20 -26.21
C ARG A 288 10.92 -14.02 -25.93
N ALA A 289 12.04 -14.29 -25.25
CA ALA A 289 13.06 -13.27 -25.00
C ALA A 289 13.61 -12.63 -26.29
N SER A 290 13.64 -13.37 -27.41
CA SER A 290 14.03 -12.85 -28.73
C SER A 290 13.04 -11.83 -29.29
N ASP A 291 11.79 -11.87 -28.85
CA ASP A 291 10.68 -11.16 -29.49
C ASP A 291 10.43 -9.78 -28.86
N VAL A 292 11.01 -9.53 -27.68
CA VAL A 292 10.72 -8.35 -26.85
C VAL A 292 11.94 -7.46 -26.59
N ALA A 293 12.98 -7.54 -27.43
CA ALA A 293 14.16 -6.68 -27.37
C ALA A 293 14.80 -6.56 -25.96
N VAL A 294 14.82 -7.65 -25.18
CA VAL A 294 15.16 -7.68 -23.73
C VAL A 294 16.44 -6.91 -23.38
N TRP A 295 17.44 -6.96 -24.26
CA TRP A 295 18.77 -6.38 -24.03
C TRP A 295 18.94 -4.94 -24.52
N LYS A 296 17.99 -4.43 -25.31
CA LYS A 296 18.06 -3.10 -25.93
C LYS A 296 17.04 -2.13 -25.35
N GLN A 297 15.95 -2.65 -24.78
CA GLN A 297 14.89 -1.86 -24.17
C GLN A 297 15.42 -0.88 -23.12
N THR A 298 14.77 0.29 -23.06
CA THR A 298 15.06 1.31 -22.05
C THR A 298 13.76 1.88 -21.51
N GLY A 299 13.82 2.50 -20.33
CA GLY A 299 12.67 3.25 -19.84
C GLY A 299 13.01 4.19 -18.71
N ASP A 300 12.26 5.28 -18.66
CA ASP A 300 12.38 6.36 -17.68
C ASP A 300 11.11 6.49 -16.87
N ILE A 301 11.27 6.77 -15.57
CA ILE A 301 10.17 7.09 -14.67
C ILE A 301 10.17 8.59 -14.43
N LEU A 302 9.07 9.24 -14.81
CA LEU A 302 8.88 10.66 -14.58
C LEU A 302 8.75 10.95 -13.08
N PRO A 303 9.34 12.06 -12.59
CA PRO A 303 9.20 12.44 -11.21
C PRO A 303 7.74 12.76 -10.89
N ARG A 304 7.37 12.59 -9.61
CA ARG A 304 6.03 12.92 -9.13
C ARG A 304 5.63 14.34 -9.54
N TYR A 305 4.48 14.49 -10.19
CA TYR A 305 3.90 15.82 -10.44
C TYR A 305 3.34 16.39 -9.14
N GLN A 306 3.85 17.54 -8.66
CA GLN A 306 3.61 18.07 -7.31
C GLN A 306 2.30 18.86 -7.11
N LYS A 307 1.42 19.00 -8.12
CA LYS A 307 0.18 19.78 -7.94
C LYS A 307 -0.92 18.98 -7.22
N PRO A 308 -1.76 19.60 -6.36
CA PRO A 308 -2.59 18.90 -5.37
C PRO A 308 -3.89 18.28 -5.91
N ILE A 309 -4.16 18.34 -7.22
CA ILE A 309 -5.53 18.28 -7.73
C ILE A 309 -6.07 16.85 -7.88
N HIS A 310 -5.22 15.81 -7.87
CA HIS A 310 -5.68 14.43 -7.98
C HIS A 310 -4.88 13.52 -7.03
N GLN A 311 -5.56 12.74 -6.20
CA GLN A 311 -4.94 11.59 -5.54
C GLN A 311 -4.43 10.66 -6.66
N LYS A 312 -3.18 10.21 -6.58
CA LYS A 312 -2.53 9.38 -7.61
C LYS A 312 -2.29 7.96 -7.12
N VAL A 313 -2.31 7.00 -8.04
CA VAL A 313 -1.94 5.60 -7.78
C VAL A 313 -0.47 5.56 -7.36
N TRP A 314 -0.17 4.81 -6.30
CA TRP A 314 1.19 4.41 -5.95
C TRP A 314 1.42 3.06 -6.64
N LEU A 315 2.48 2.93 -7.45
CA LEU A 315 2.89 1.61 -7.97
C LEU A 315 3.92 0.95 -7.04
N LYS A 316 3.85 -0.39 -7.00
CA LYS A 316 4.63 -1.29 -6.13
C LYS A 316 6.13 -1.13 -6.34
#